data_AF-A0A534Z0R9-F1
#
_entry.id   AF-A0A534Z0R9-F1
#
_cell.length_a   1.000
_cell.length_b   1.000
_cell.length_c   1.000
_cell.angle_alpha   90.00
_cell.angle_beta   90.00
_cell.angle_gamma   90.00
#
_symmetry.space_group_name_H-M   'P 1'
#
loop_
_entity.id
_entity.type
_entity.pdbx_description
1 polymer ?
#
loop_
_entity_poly.entity_id
_entity_poly.type
_entity_poly.pdbx_seq_one_letter_code
_entity_poly.pdbx_strand_id
1 'polypeptide(L)'
;MRAASAALLLVATAGCVRVPRGAGFDDVQRSLSTRTSARVSWNQGTSADAAVAERVRELLAAELTPEGAVQIALFNNPAVQATYERLGIAQADFVQAGL
;
A
#
# COMPACT_ATOMS: atom_id res chain seq x y z
N MET A 1 9.79 18.60 -43.07
CA MET A 1 10.68 17.78 -42.22
C MET A 1 10.55 18.09 -40.73
N ARG A 2 10.66 19.36 -40.27
CA ARG A 2 10.51 19.73 -38.84
C ARG A 2 9.16 19.38 -38.18
N ALA A 3 8.05 19.53 -38.91
CA ALA A 3 6.72 19.19 -38.40
C ALA A 3 6.49 17.68 -38.22
N ALA A 4 7.10 16.86 -39.08
CA ALA A 4 7.04 15.40 -38.97
C ALA A 4 7.82 14.90 -37.75
N SER A 5 8.97 15.51 -37.45
CA SER A 5 9.76 15.23 -36.24
C SER A 5 9.02 15.62 -34.95
N ALA A 6 8.27 16.72 -34.97
CA ALA A 6 7.47 17.15 -33.83
C ALA A 6 6.26 16.22 -33.57
N ALA A 7 5.61 15.75 -34.64
CA ALA A 7 4.49 14.81 -34.53
C ALA A 7 4.92 13.44 -33.98
N LEU A 8 6.11 12.96 -34.36
CA LEU A 8 6.65 11.69 -33.90
C LEU A 8 7.01 11.71 -32.39
N LEU A 9 7.48 12.86 -31.89
CA LEU A 9 7.75 13.05 -30.46
C LEU A 9 6.47 13.06 -29.60
N LEU A 10 5.38 13.66 -30.11
CA LEU A 10 4.10 13.71 -29.39
C LEU A 10 3.48 12.31 -29.23
N VAL A 11 3.54 11.47 -30.26
CA VAL A 11 3.04 10.07 -30.21
C VAL A 11 3.84 9.22 -29.22
N ALA A 12 5.15 9.44 -29.10
CA ALA A 12 6.00 8.70 -28.17
C ALA A 12 5.67 8.95 -26.69
N THR A 13 5.00 10.06 -26.35
CA THR A 13 4.65 10.41 -24.96
C THR A 13 3.27 9.90 -24.51
N ALA A 14 2.44 9.38 -25.43
CA ALA A 14 1.07 8.97 -25.12
C ALA A 14 0.93 7.57 -24.45
N GLY A 15 2.04 6.87 -24.19
CA GLY A 15 2.04 5.47 -23.76
C GLY A 15 2.33 5.19 -22.27
N CYS A 16 2.42 6.21 -21.41
CA CYS A 16 2.74 6.00 -19.99
C CYS A 16 1.55 5.40 -19.21
N VAL A 17 1.33 4.09 -19.32
CA VAL A 17 0.40 3.38 -18.42
C VAL A 17 1.07 3.22 -17.06
N ARG A 18 0.38 3.65 -15.99
CA ARG A 18 0.88 3.59 -14.62
C ARG A 18 0.21 2.43 -13.90
N VAL A 19 1.01 1.47 -13.46
CA VAL A 19 0.50 0.32 -12.69
C VAL A 19 0.19 0.78 -11.26
N PRO A 20 -1.03 0.53 -10.74
CA PRO A 20 -1.36 0.78 -9.33
C PRO A 20 -0.44 -0.05 -8.41
N ARG A 21 0.18 0.59 -7.41
CA ARG A 21 1.19 -0.05 -6.54
C ARG A 21 0.63 -0.74 -5.29
N GLY A 22 -0.70 -0.87 -5.18
CA GLY A 22 -1.36 -1.21 -3.92
C GLY A 22 -1.67 -2.69 -3.70
N ALA A 23 -1.58 -3.55 -4.71
CA ALA A 23 -1.94 -4.98 -4.61
C ALA A 23 -3.28 -5.28 -3.90
N GLY A 24 -4.27 -4.40 -4.06
CA GLY A 24 -5.59 -4.51 -3.41
C GLY A 24 -5.64 -4.09 -1.93
N PHE A 25 -4.56 -3.56 -1.36
CA PHE A 25 -4.49 -3.10 0.04
C PHE A 25 -5.60 -2.10 0.40
N ASP A 26 -5.87 -1.14 -0.48
CA ASP A 26 -6.91 -0.13 -0.26
C ASP A 26 -8.31 -0.74 -0.18
N ASP A 27 -8.57 -1.81 -0.94
CA ASP A 27 -9.85 -2.52 -0.89
C ASP A 27 -10.00 -3.30 0.41
N VAL A 28 -8.91 -3.88 0.92
CA VAL A 28 -8.89 -4.51 2.25
C VAL A 28 -9.15 -3.48 3.33
N GLN A 29 -8.49 -2.32 3.31
CA GLN A 29 -8.75 -1.26 4.29
C GLN A 29 -10.21 -0.78 4.24
N ARG A 30 -10.77 -0.59 3.03
CA ARG A 30 -12.17 -0.19 2.86
C ARG A 30 -13.12 -1.24 3.44
N SER A 31 -12.87 -2.52 3.16
CA SER A 31 -13.66 -3.64 3.66
C SER A 31 -13.55 -3.82 5.18
N LEU A 32 -12.42 -3.47 5.79
CA LEU A 32 -12.26 -3.52 7.24
C LEU A 32 -12.97 -2.35 7.93
N SER A 33 -12.95 -1.16 7.32
CA SER A 33 -13.57 0.05 7.90
C SER A 33 -15.08 -0.08 8.15
N THR A 34 -15.77 -0.99 7.44
CA THR A 34 -17.19 -1.28 7.64
C THR A 34 -17.46 -2.27 8.78
N ARG A 35 -16.41 -2.92 9.31
CA ARG A 35 -16.51 -4.03 10.29
C ARG A 35 -15.78 -3.74 11.60
N THR A 36 -14.77 -2.87 11.58
CA THR A 36 -13.94 -2.56 12.73
C THR A 36 -13.38 -1.14 12.61
N SER A 37 -13.14 -0.51 13.76
CA SER A 37 -12.38 0.74 13.86
C SER A 37 -10.87 0.52 13.74
N ALA A 38 -10.42 -0.73 13.83
CA ALA A 38 -9.01 -1.07 13.74
C ALA A 38 -8.50 -1.01 12.30
N ARG A 39 -7.25 -0.59 12.15
CA ARG A 39 -6.59 -0.38 10.87
C ARG A 39 -5.44 -1.35 10.67
N VAL A 40 -5.21 -1.72 9.42
CA VAL A 40 -4.01 -2.45 8.98
C VAL A 40 -3.05 -1.47 8.31
N SER A 41 -1.76 -1.78 8.37
CA SER A 41 -0.72 -1.09 7.59
C SER A 41 0.10 -2.11 6.84
N TRP A 42 0.58 -1.75 5.66
CA TRP A 42 1.60 -2.52 4.94
C TRP A 42 2.93 -1.77 5.03
N ASN A 43 3.90 -2.37 5.73
CA ASN A 43 5.20 -1.75 5.97
C ASN A 43 6.09 -1.83 4.74
N GLN A 44 6.30 -0.69 4.08
CA GLN A 44 7.08 -0.57 2.86
C GLN A 44 8.33 0.32 3.04
N GLY A 45 8.70 0.66 4.27
CA GLY A 45 9.80 1.59 4.56
C GLY A 45 9.52 3.04 4.13
N THR A 46 8.25 3.45 4.11
CA THR A 46 7.78 4.77 3.69
C THR A 46 7.54 5.70 4.88
N SER A 47 7.23 6.98 4.61
CA SER A 47 6.80 7.91 5.67
C SER A 47 5.50 7.49 6.36
N ALA A 48 4.65 6.69 5.71
CA ALA A 48 3.45 6.14 6.34
C ALA A 48 3.81 5.18 7.49
N ASP A 49 4.92 4.47 7.37
CA ASP A 49 5.39 3.52 8.40
C ASP A 49 5.91 4.25 9.63
N ALA A 50 6.53 5.41 9.43
CA ALA A 50 6.87 6.30 10.54
C ALA A 50 5.61 6.77 11.29
N ALA A 51 4.54 7.15 10.57
CA ALA A 51 3.29 7.55 11.21
C ALA A 51 2.62 6.40 11.99
N VAL A 52 2.73 5.16 11.51
CA VAL A 52 2.27 3.98 12.25
C VAL A 52 3.09 3.76 13.52
N ALA A 53 4.41 3.92 13.46
CA ALA A 53 5.28 3.80 14.62
C ALA A 53 4.99 4.90 15.67
N GLU A 54 4.75 6.14 15.25
CA GLU A 54 4.26 7.21 16.13
C GLU A 54 2.95 6.80 16.81
N ARG A 55 1.98 6.30 16.03
CA ARG A 55 0.68 5.90 16.57
C ARG A 55 0.77 4.76 17.59
N VAL A 56 1.65 3.79 17.37
CA VAL A 56 1.94 2.73 18.34
C VAL A 56 2.50 3.31 19.63
N ARG A 57 3.44 4.26 19.54
CA ARG A 57 4.00 4.94 20.72
C ARG A 57 2.95 5.74 21.49
N GLU A 58 2.05 6.44 20.81
CA GLU A 58 0.93 7.13 21.45
C GLU A 58 -0.01 6.16 22.21
N LEU A 59 -0.34 5.01 21.61
CA LEU A 59 -1.21 4.01 22.24
C LEU A 59 -0.57 3.41 23.50
N LEU A 60 0.76 3.25 23.49
CA LEU A 60 1.53 2.71 24.62
C LEU A 60 1.85 3.76 25.70
N ALA A 61 1.62 5.05 25.44
CA ALA A 61 1.88 6.12 26.40
C ALA A 61 0.80 6.24 27.48
N ALA A 62 -0.36 5.63 27.27
CA ALA A 62 -1.47 5.56 28.22
C ALA A 62 -1.69 4.12 28.73
N GLU A 63 -2.61 3.94 29.67
CA GLU A 63 -3.06 2.60 30.06
C GLU A 63 -3.66 1.86 28.84
N LEU A 64 -3.17 0.65 28.59
CA LEU A 64 -3.48 -0.08 27.36
C LEU A 64 -4.88 -0.68 27.41
N THR A 65 -5.77 -0.20 26.54
CA THR A 65 -7.11 -0.79 26.38
C THR A 65 -7.09 -2.02 25.47
N PRO A 66 -8.10 -2.91 25.53
CA PRO A 66 -8.23 -4.03 24.60
C PRO A 66 -8.19 -3.60 23.12
N GLU A 67 -8.86 -2.51 22.78
CA GLU A 67 -8.90 -1.96 21.41
C GLU A 67 -7.52 -1.45 20.99
N GLY A 68 -6.81 -0.77 21.90
CA GLY A 68 -5.42 -0.33 21.68
C GLY A 68 -4.50 -1.52 21.43
N ALA A 69 -4.63 -2.59 22.22
CA ALA A 69 -3.84 -3.81 22.05
C ALA A 69 -4.10 -4.47 20.68
N VAL A 70 -5.36 -4.59 20.26
CA VAL A 70 -5.73 -5.10 18.93
C VAL A 70 -5.15 -4.23 17.82
N GLN A 71 -5.22 -2.91 17.95
CA GLN A 71 -4.67 -1.98 16.95
C GLN A 71 -3.14 -2.13 16.82
N ILE A 72 -2.42 -2.23 17.94
CA ILE A 72 -0.96 -2.47 17.93
C ILE A 72 -0.64 -3.83 17.31
N ALA A 73 -1.41 -4.87 17.66
CA ALA A 73 -1.22 -6.21 17.13
C ALA A 73 -1.41 -6.24 15.61
N LEU A 74 -2.44 -5.58 15.08
CA LEU A 74 -2.70 -5.50 13.64
C LEU A 74 -1.63 -4.72 12.88
N PHE A 75 -1.13 -3.61 13.44
CA PHE A 75 -0.02 -2.87 12.82
C PHE A 75 1.27 -3.69 12.73
N ASN A 76 1.56 -4.49 13.76
CA ASN A 76 2.82 -5.23 13.87
C ASN A 76 2.71 -6.73 13.52
N ASN A 77 1.59 -7.19 12.94
CA ASN A 77 1.37 -8.62 12.67
C ASN A 77 2.25 -9.12 11.50
N PRO A 78 3.26 -9.99 11.72
CA PRO A 78 4.17 -10.42 10.66
C PRO A 78 3.50 -11.29 9.58
N ALA A 79 2.46 -12.05 9.95
CA ALA A 79 1.72 -12.88 8.99
C ALA A 79 0.88 -12.03 8.02
N VAL A 80 0.31 -10.92 8.51
CA VAL A 80 -0.37 -9.93 7.67
C VAL A 80 0.64 -9.24 6.73
N GLN A 81 1.78 -8.78 7.25
CA GLN A 81 2.83 -8.17 6.42
C GLN A 81 3.30 -9.12 5.30
N ALA A 82 3.63 -10.37 5.65
CA ALA A 82 4.05 -11.37 4.67
C ALA A 82 2.97 -11.65 3.61
N THR A 83 1.69 -11.52 3.96
CA THR A 83 0.59 -11.71 3.01
C THR A 83 0.51 -10.55 2.02
N TYR A 84 0.68 -9.31 2.47
CA TYR A 84 0.75 -8.16 1.56
C TYR A 84 1.99 -8.21 0.66
N GLU A 85 3.15 -8.61 1.18
CA GLU A 85 4.36 -8.80 0.36
C GLU A 85 4.13 -9.83 -0.77
N ARG A 86 3.51 -10.98 -0.44
CA ARG A 86 3.18 -11.98 -1.47
C ARG A 86 2.20 -11.45 -2.52
N LEU A 87 1.21 -10.64 -2.13
CA LEU A 87 0.30 -10.00 -3.08
C LEU A 87 1.04 -9.00 -3.99
N GLY A 88 1.99 -8.24 -3.44
CA GLY A 88 2.87 -7.36 -4.20
C GLY A 88 3.68 -8.10 -5.26
N ILE A 89 4.30 -9.22 -4.89
CA ILE A 89 5.04 -10.09 -5.82
C ILE A 89 4.10 -10.64 -6.91
N ALA A 90 2.95 -11.20 -6.53
CA ALA A 90 1.99 -11.75 -7.48
C ALA A 90 1.47 -10.69 -8.47
N GLN A 91 1.30 -9.44 -8.03
CA GLN A 91 0.92 -8.35 -8.92
C GLN A 91 2.06 -7.98 -9.89
N ALA A 92 3.31 -8.00 -9.45
CA ALA A 92 4.46 -7.79 -10.33
C ALA A 92 4.53 -8.89 -11.41
N ASP A 93 4.36 -10.15 -11.03
CA ASP A 93 4.32 -11.29 -11.96
C ASP A 93 3.18 -11.15 -12.97
N PHE A 94 1.99 -10.76 -12.52
CA PHE A 94 0.83 -10.54 -13.39
C PHE A 94 1.08 -9.43 -14.42
N VAL A 95 1.65 -8.31 -14.00
CA VAL A 95 2.00 -7.20 -14.89
C VAL A 95 3.05 -7.65 -15.90
N GLN A 96 4.10 -8.34 -15.45
CA GLN A 96 5.17 -8.80 -16.34
C GLN A 96 4.67 -9.80 -17.38
N ALA A 97 3.74 -10.70 -17.02
CA ALA A 97 3.14 -11.65 -17.96
C ALA A 97 2.23 -10.97 -19.01
N GLY A 98 1.76 -9.75 -18.75
CA GLY A 98 0.94 -8.96 -19.66
C GLY A 98 1.74 -8.01 -20.57
N LEU A 99 3.06 -7.93 -20.42
CA LEU A 99 3.98 -7.18 -21.29
C LEU A 99 4.51 -8.05 -22.43
#